data_AF-A0AA38VCW4-F1
#
_entry.id   AF-A0AA38VCW4-F1
#
_cell.length_a   1.000
_cell.length_b   1.000
_cell.length_c   1.000
_cell.angle_alpha   90.00
_cell.angle_beta   90.00
_cell.angle_gamma   90.00
#
_symmetry.space_group_name_H-M   'P 1'
#
loop_
_entity.id
_entity.type
_entity.pdbx_description
1 polymer ?
#
loop_
_entity_poly.entity_id
_entity_poly.type
_entity_poly.pdbx_seq_one_letter_code
_entity_poly.pdbx_strand_id
1 'polypeptide(L)'
;MGYLMVILLVLLLALLAAGHDISPLVCMTELTIKLVAGQSNVFTLVENPFGRRYEAVLRFIDAAAEPITYGFDANPCLGVQVATFQIPLGVPNGYTYFIWQCRR
;
A
#
# COMPACT_ATOMS: atom_id res chain seq x y z
N MET A 1 -44.12 -1.89 1.08
CA MET A 1 -43.14 -2.74 0.37
C MET A 1 -42.06 -1.95 -0.37
N GLY A 2 -42.37 -0.88 -1.11
CA GLY A 2 -41.35 -0.12 -1.87
C GLY A 2 -40.24 0.53 -1.02
N TYR A 3 -40.57 1.15 0.11
CA TYR A 3 -39.59 1.80 0.98
C TYR A 3 -38.54 0.84 1.57
N LEU A 4 -38.96 -0.38 1.94
CA LEU A 4 -38.06 -1.38 2.49
C LEU A 4 -37.04 -1.83 1.43
N MET A 5 -37.46 -1.97 0.18
CA MET A 5 -36.59 -2.34 -0.94
C MET A 5 -35.58 -1.23 -1.26
N VAL A 6 -36.01 0.04 -1.19
CA VAL A 6 -35.12 1.20 -1.41
C VAL A 6 -34.07 1.29 -0.29
N ILE A 7 -34.48 1.11 0.97
CA ILE A 7 -33.54 1.11 2.11
C ILE A 7 -32.53 -0.03 1.96
N LEU A 8 -32.98 -1.23 1.59
CA LEU A 8 -32.11 -2.39 1.38
C LEU A 8 -31.10 -2.13 0.25
N LEU A 9 -31.55 -1.52 -0.85
CA LEU A 9 -30.71 -1.18 -2.00
C LEU A 9 -29.65 -0.13 -1.62
N VAL A 10 -30.04 0.92 -0.88
CA VAL A 10 -29.10 1.96 -0.41
C VAL A 10 -28.06 1.39 0.55
N LEU A 11 -28.48 0.50 1.46
CA LEU A 11 -27.56 -0.20 2.36
C LEU A 11 -26.57 -1.08 1.59
N LEU A 12 -27.04 -1.80 0.56
CA LEU A 12 -26.18 -2.64 -0.29
C LEU A 12 -25.13 -1.82 -1.03
N LEU A 13 -25.54 -0.67 -1.59
CA LEU A 13 -24.64 0.25 -2.29
C LEU A 13 -23.60 0.89 -1.34
N ALA A 14 -24.00 1.25 -0.13
CA ALA A 14 -23.09 1.79 0.87
C ALA A 14 -22.05 0.75 1.33
N LEU A 15 -22.45 -0.52 1.47
CA LEU A 15 -21.55 -1.64 1.79
C LEU A 15 -20.52 -1.87 0.67
N LEU A 16 -20.93 -1.80 -0.60
CA LEU A 16 -20.04 -1.92 -1.77
C LEU A 16 -19.03 -0.76 -1.84
N ALA A 17 -19.45 0.46 -1.48
CA ALA A 17 -18.59 1.64 -1.47
C ALA A 17 -17.55 1.60 -0.33
N ALA A 18 -17.93 1.07 0.84
CA ALA A 18 -17.06 0.98 2.01
C ALA A 18 -15.97 -0.11 1.90
N GLY A 19 -16.11 -1.04 0.94
CA GLY A 19 -15.21 -2.20 0.80
C GLY A 19 -13.96 -1.99 -0.06
N HIS A 20 -13.66 -0.78 -0.53
CA HIS A 20 -12.52 -0.52 -1.43
C HIS A 20 -11.19 -0.30 -0.67
N ASP A 21 -10.82 -1.21 0.24
CA ASP A 21 -9.42 -1.37 0.70
C ASP A 21 -8.66 -2.24 -0.32
N ILE A 22 -8.61 -1.77 -1.57
CA ILE A 22 -7.89 -2.48 -2.63
C ILE A 22 -6.42 -2.12 -2.51
N SER A 23 -5.59 -3.08 -2.09
CA SER A 23 -4.13 -2.98 -2.21
C SER A 23 -3.76 -2.59 -3.63
N PRO A 24 -2.85 -1.63 -3.81
CA PRO A 24 -2.52 -1.18 -5.14
C PRO A 24 -1.76 -2.28 -5.89
N LEU A 25 -1.90 -2.31 -7.21
CA LEU A 25 -1.05 -3.17 -8.04
C LEU A 25 0.35 -2.55 -8.09
N VAL A 26 1.36 -3.38 -7.84
CA VAL A 26 2.76 -2.95 -7.80
C VAL A 26 3.55 -3.75 -8.82
N CYS A 27 4.20 -3.04 -9.74
CA CYS A 27 5.07 -3.65 -10.74
C CYS A 27 6.51 -3.70 -10.23
N MET A 28 7.07 -4.91 -10.19
CA MET A 28 8.46 -5.16 -9.81
C MET A 28 9.16 -5.94 -10.93
N THR A 29 10.41 -5.59 -11.22
CA THR A 29 11.24 -6.30 -12.21
C THR A 29 11.78 -7.62 -11.66
N GLU A 30 11.98 -7.70 -10.33
CA GLU A 30 12.49 -8.87 -9.64
C GLU A 30 11.65 -9.16 -8.39
N LEU A 31 11.41 -10.44 -8.11
CA LEU A 31 10.65 -10.89 -6.93
C LEU A 31 11.46 -10.82 -5.64
N THR A 32 12.79 -10.69 -5.74
CA THR A 32 13.69 -10.59 -4.58
C THR A 32 14.83 -9.66 -4.93
N ILE A 33 15.03 -8.65 -4.08
CA ILE A 33 16.07 -7.63 -4.26
C ILE A 33 16.92 -7.55 -3.00
N LYS A 34 18.21 -7.20 -3.17
CA LYS A 34 19.11 -6.93 -2.04
C LYS A 34 19.10 -5.43 -1.76
N LEU A 35 18.83 -5.08 -0.50
CA LEU A 35 18.81 -3.69 -0.03
C LEU A 35 19.84 -3.52 1.08
N VAL A 36 20.57 -2.40 1.03
CA VAL A 36 21.55 -1.98 2.03
C VAL A 36 20.97 -0.82 2.81
N ALA A 37 20.81 -1.00 4.13
CA ALA A 37 20.34 0.01 5.05
C ALA A 37 21.16 1.31 4.94
N GLY A 38 20.49 2.45 4.87
CA GLY A 38 21.11 3.77 4.74
C GLY A 38 21.73 4.08 3.37
N GLN A 39 21.63 3.16 2.39
CA GLN A 39 22.22 3.35 1.05
C GLN A 39 21.24 3.09 -0.08
N SER A 40 20.45 2.01 0.01
CA SER A 40 19.54 1.63 -1.07
C SER A 40 18.27 2.48 -1.07
N ASN A 41 17.96 3.02 -2.25
CA ASN A 41 16.68 3.61 -2.57
C ASN A 41 15.81 2.58 -3.30
N VAL A 42 14.58 2.42 -2.83
CA VAL A 42 13.56 1.62 -3.49
C VAL A 42 12.78 2.53 -4.42
N PHE A 43 12.63 2.08 -5.67
CA PHE A 43 11.78 2.71 -6.68
C PHE A 43 10.79 1.66 -7.16
N THR A 44 9.50 1.98 -7.14
CA THR A 44 8.49 1.08 -7.65
C THR A 44 7.35 1.81 -8.33
N LEU A 45 6.78 1.15 -9.34
CA LEU A 45 5.61 1.63 -10.06
C LEU A 45 4.37 1.07 -9.38
N VAL A 46 3.51 1.97 -8.92
CA VAL A 46 2.29 1.67 -8.18
C VAL A 46 1.11 2.16 -9.00
N GLU A 47 0.17 1.27 -9.31
CA GLU A 47 -1.07 1.65 -9.96
C GLU A 47 -2.01 2.32 -8.95
N ASN A 48 -2.28 3.60 -9.16
CA ASN A 48 -3.17 4.42 -8.33
C ASN A 48 -4.24 5.09 -9.20
N PRO A 49 -5.25 4.33 -9.68
CA PRO A 49 -6.26 4.85 -10.60
C PRO A 49 -7.18 5.90 -9.96
N PHE A 50 -7.17 5.99 -8.61
CA PHE A 50 -8.05 6.87 -7.84
C PHE A 50 -7.32 8.00 -7.10
N GLY A 51 -6.00 8.14 -7.29
CA GLY A 51 -5.20 9.16 -6.61
C GLY A 51 -5.25 9.07 -5.08
N ARG A 52 -5.46 7.87 -4.52
CA ARG A 52 -5.63 7.64 -3.07
C ARG A 52 -4.29 7.71 -2.33
N ARG A 53 -4.38 7.84 -1.01
CA ARG A 53 -3.25 7.66 -0.10
C ARG A 53 -2.96 6.16 0.05
N TYR A 54 -1.68 5.82 -0.03
CA TYR A 54 -1.19 4.46 0.16
C TYR A 54 -0.03 4.46 1.14
N GLU A 55 0.29 3.27 1.63
CA GLU A 55 1.50 3.05 2.39
C GLU A 55 2.17 1.74 1.99
N ALA A 56 3.49 1.71 2.15
CA ALA A 56 4.30 0.51 2.08
C ALA A 56 4.76 0.16 3.49
N VAL A 57 4.52 -1.06 3.94
CA VAL A 57 4.98 -1.57 5.23
C VAL A 57 6.06 -2.60 4.99
N LEU A 58 7.27 -2.31 5.44
CA LEU A 58 8.37 -3.25 5.49
C LEU A 58 8.24 -4.10 6.75
N ARG A 59 7.95 -5.38 6.59
CA ARG A 59 7.89 -6.35 7.69
C ARG A 59 9.09 -7.27 7.67
N PHE A 60 9.72 -7.40 8.83
CA PHE A 60 10.78 -8.38 9.05
C PHE A 60 10.17 -9.76 9.31
N ILE A 61 10.85 -10.80 8.86
CA ILE A 61 10.44 -12.18 9.17
C ILE A 61 10.57 -12.47 10.67
N ASP A 62 11.58 -11.88 11.31
CA ASP A 62 11.71 -11.92 12.76
C ASP A 62 10.62 -11.05 13.42
N ALA A 63 9.71 -11.70 14.15
CA ALA A 63 8.58 -11.05 14.81
C ALA A 63 8.99 -10.09 15.95
N ALA A 64 10.25 -10.12 16.40
CA ALA A 64 10.75 -9.19 17.42
C ALA A 64 11.12 -7.82 16.83
N ALA A 65 11.26 -7.70 15.51
CA ALA A 65 11.60 -6.45 14.85
C ALA A 65 10.35 -5.64 14.47
N GLU A 66 10.36 -4.36 14.82
CA GLU A 66 9.25 -3.44 14.52
C GLU A 66 9.13 -3.19 13.00
N PRO A 67 7.91 -3.26 12.43
CA PRO A 67 7.69 -2.88 11.03
C PRO A 67 7.99 -1.41 10.76
N ILE A 68 8.35 -1.10 9.52
CA ILE A 68 8.58 0.29 9.07
C ILE A 68 7.52 0.67 8.05
N THR A 69 6.83 1.78 8.29
CA THR A 69 5.75 2.27 7.41
C THR A 69 6.21 3.51 6.65
N TYR A 70 6.03 3.48 5.33
CA TYR A 70 6.25 4.60 4.42
C TYR A 70 4.92 5.09 3.88
N GLY A 71 4.54 6.33 4.19
CA GLY A 71 3.28 6.91 3.73
C GLY A 71 3.45 7.69 2.42
N PHE A 72 2.47 7.55 1.52
CA PHE A 72 2.36 8.30 0.28
C PHE A 72 1.03 9.06 0.26
N ASP A 73 1.10 10.36 0.03
CA ASP A 73 -0.07 11.23 -0.01
C ASP A 73 -0.90 11.04 -1.29
N ALA A 74 -2.14 11.52 -1.23
CA ALA A 74 -3.03 11.53 -2.37
C ALA A 74 -2.44 12.41 -3.47
N ASN A 75 -2.58 11.98 -4.72
CA ASN A 75 -2.04 12.69 -5.86
C ASN A 75 -3.12 12.81 -6.95
N PRO A 76 -3.43 14.01 -7.46
CA PRO A 76 -4.42 14.21 -8.52
C PRO A 76 -3.99 13.59 -9.86
N CYS A 77 -2.70 13.31 -10.06
CA CYS A 77 -2.20 12.59 -11.23
C CYS A 77 -2.57 11.10 -11.10
N LEU A 78 -3.68 10.72 -11.72
CA LEU A 78 -4.20 9.34 -11.70
C LEU A 78 -3.35 8.38 -12.52
N GLY A 79 -3.45 7.09 -12.20
CA GLY A 79 -2.80 6.00 -12.94
C GLY A 79 -1.50 5.54 -12.29
N VAL A 80 -0.51 5.17 -13.10
CA VAL A 80 0.78 4.66 -12.60
C VAL A 80 1.60 5.80 -12.01
N GLN A 81 2.01 5.62 -10.76
CA GLN A 81 2.81 6.56 -9.99
C GLN A 81 4.13 5.90 -9.57
N VAL A 82 5.18 6.71 -9.37
CA VAL A 82 6.46 6.24 -8.84
C VAL A 82 6.49 6.47 -7.35
N ALA A 83 6.61 5.40 -6.57
CA ALA A 83 6.89 5.47 -5.15
C ALA A 83 8.40 5.32 -4.92
N THR A 84 8.96 6.26 -4.15
CA THR A 84 10.38 6.30 -3.82
C THR A 84 10.56 6.44 -2.31
N PHE A 85 11.40 5.59 -1.73
CA PHE A 85 11.74 5.65 -0.31
C PHE A 85 13.08 4.97 -0.06
N GLN A 86 13.73 5.31 1.06
CA GLN A 86 15.03 4.76 1.45
C GLN A 86 14.88 3.84 2.65
N ILE A 87 15.64 2.76 2.67
CA ILE A 87 15.74 1.91 3.87
C ILE A 87 16.59 2.64 4.91
N PRO A 88 16.08 2.94 6.11
CA PRO A 88 16.81 3.71 7.10
C PRO A 88 18.02 2.95 7.63
N LEU A 89 18.99 3.70 8.17
CA LEU A 89 20.15 3.12 8.84
C LEU A 89 19.72 2.44 10.15
N GLY A 90 20.41 1.37 10.54
CA GLY A 90 20.20 0.70 11.83
C GLY A 90 19.04 -0.30 11.86
N VAL A 91 18.43 -0.58 10.71
CA VAL A 91 17.43 -1.66 10.61
C VAL A 91 18.09 -3.03 10.71
N PRO A 92 17.39 -4.05 11.23
CA PRO A 92 17.92 -5.42 11.30
C PRO A 92 18.26 -5.98 9.92
N ASN A 93 19.30 -6.81 9.87
CA ASN A 93 19.60 -7.61 8.69
C ASN A 93 18.64 -8.80 8.61
N GLY A 94 18.22 -9.16 7.40
CA GLY A 94 17.43 -10.37 7.18
C GLY A 94 16.49 -10.27 5.98
N TYR A 95 15.71 -11.33 5.80
CA TYR A 95 14.63 -11.34 4.82
C TYR A 95 13.45 -10.53 5.34
N THR A 96 12.80 -9.82 4.41
CA THR A 96 11.70 -8.91 4.69
C THR A 96 10.68 -8.98 3.56
N TYR A 97 9.46 -8.49 3.83
CA TYR A 97 8.40 -8.35 2.85
C TYR A 97 7.88 -6.92 2.84
N PHE A 98 7.55 -6.42 1.65
CA PHE A 98 6.78 -5.19 1.50
C PHE A 98 5.30 -5.52 1.35
N ILE A 99 4.47 -4.87 2.16
CA ILE A 99 3.02 -4.92 2.05
C ILE A 99 2.54 -3.54 1.60
N TRP A 100 1.80 -3.50 0.49
CA TRP A 100 1.21 -2.28 -0.03
C TRP A 100 -0.28 -2.24 0.29
N GLN A 101 -0.74 -1.13 0.85
CA GLN A 101 -2.14 -0.99 1.28
C GLN A 101 -2.62 0.45 1.26
N CYS A 102 -3.94 0.62 1.13
CA CYS A 102 -4.57 1.94 1.28
C CYS A 102 -4.26 2.49 2.69
N ARG A 103 -3.86 3.75 2.74
CA ARG A 103 -3.70 4.46 4.01
C ARG A 103 -5.01 5.17 4.34
N ARG A 104 -5.67 4.71 5.41
CA ARG A 104 -6.93 5.29 5.89
C ARG A 104 -6.72 6.69 6.48
#